data_AF-A0A924IAN3-F1
#
_entry.id   AF-A0A924IAN3-F1
#
_cell.length_a   1.000
_cell.length_b   1.000
_cell.length_c   1.000
_cell.angle_alpha   90.00
_cell.angle_beta   90.00
_cell.angle_gamma   90.00
#
_symmetry.space_group_name_H-M   'P 1'
#
loop_
_entity.id
_entity.type
_entity.pdbx_description
1 polymer ?
#
loop_
_entity_poly.entity_id
_entity_poly.type
_entity_poly.pdbx_seq_one_letter_code
_entity_poly.pdbx_strand_id
1 'polypeptide(L)'
;MDDEAVESMATSLEARLAFVSDDSPRRTSRTAAHSVNDDDAPAELEESAQAWLRRAGKVKLLTHDEEKKLAIRMEVPQSARDAEDAKNVLVMSNLRLVASVARRYLGHGMPIEDLMQEGTVGLIRAVERFDYKKGYRFSTYAIWWIRRAISRAIADQSRLIRLPVHVTDTLGRINKTRGNLREKLGRQPTRSELAEAMTMTEEKLSELLRGAIEPMSLETPIGEEGESRLADLIPATDAQNPVAEATKGALRDELMLALEDLTTREKDVVLLRYGLDGDEPRTLEEVGRALEVTRERVRQIETSALTKLRKRSRTRRLRELLS
;
A
#
# COMPACT_ATOMS: atom_id res chain seq x y z
N MET A 1 0.87 18.33 31.06
CA MET A 1 1.71 17.19 30.65
C MET A 1 3.12 17.60 31.00
N ASP A 2 3.68 16.94 32.00
CA ASP A 2 4.88 17.39 32.72
C ASP A 2 6.12 17.33 31.82
N ASP A 3 7.02 18.31 31.97
CA ASP A 3 8.17 18.58 31.10
C ASP A 3 9.17 17.39 31.02
N GLU A 4 9.25 16.56 32.06
CA GLU A 4 10.06 15.32 32.09
C GLU A 4 9.49 14.22 31.17
N ALA A 5 8.16 14.25 30.91
CA ALA A 5 7.54 13.40 29.92
C ALA A 5 7.83 13.86 28.49
N VAL A 6 8.03 15.16 28.26
CA VAL A 6 8.37 15.70 26.93
C VAL A 6 9.84 15.44 26.60
N GLU A 7 10.74 15.56 27.58
CA GLU A 7 12.16 15.24 27.44
C GLU A 7 12.41 13.73 27.34
N SER A 8 11.81 12.92 28.21
CA SER A 8 11.91 11.45 28.09
C SER A 8 11.18 10.91 26.85
N MET A 9 10.07 11.53 26.41
CA MET A 9 9.51 11.25 25.09
C MET A 9 10.44 11.71 23.98
N ALA A 10 11.14 12.85 24.08
CA ALA A 10 12.09 13.32 23.06
C ALA A 10 13.29 12.38 22.94
N THR A 11 13.84 11.86 24.04
CA THR A 11 14.94 10.87 24.02
C THR A 11 14.46 9.48 23.59
N SER A 12 13.28 9.05 24.04
CA SER A 12 12.66 7.77 23.63
C SER A 12 12.18 7.81 22.16
N LEU A 13 11.77 8.98 21.66
CA LEU A 13 11.47 9.21 20.25
C LEU A 13 12.71 9.52 19.42
N GLU A 14 13.81 10.06 19.94
CA GLU A 14 15.11 10.11 19.26
C GLU A 14 15.56 8.70 18.89
N ALA A 15 15.43 7.75 19.82
CA ALA A 15 15.69 6.35 19.56
C ALA A 15 14.73 5.72 18.52
N ARG A 16 13.49 6.22 18.41
CA ARG A 16 12.47 5.75 17.45
C ARG A 16 12.51 6.47 16.09
N LEU A 17 12.88 7.76 16.06
CA LEU A 17 13.05 8.64 14.89
C LEU A 17 14.48 8.58 14.32
N ALA A 18 15.40 7.89 15.00
CA ALA A 18 16.65 7.39 14.41
C ALA A 18 16.42 6.41 13.23
N PHE A 19 15.16 6.18 12.86
CA PHE A 19 14.67 5.68 11.58
C PHE A 19 15.37 6.32 10.36
N VAL A 20 15.77 7.60 10.42
CA VAL A 20 16.46 8.29 9.30
C VAL A 20 17.67 9.11 9.75
N SER A 21 18.59 8.47 10.49
CA SER A 21 19.93 9.03 10.74
C SER A 21 20.90 8.58 9.66
N ASP A 22 21.42 9.56 8.92
CA ASP A 22 22.73 9.77 8.25
C ASP A 22 23.44 8.66 7.46
N ASP A 23 23.16 7.38 7.70
CA ASP A 23 23.98 6.26 7.23
C ASP A 23 23.14 5.09 6.67
N SER A 24 21.85 5.32 6.40
CA SER A 24 21.11 4.38 5.55
C SER A 24 21.68 4.50 4.13
N PRO A 25 22.31 3.44 3.57
CA PRO A 25 22.76 3.51 2.19
C PRO A 25 21.55 3.89 1.34
N ARG A 26 21.74 4.80 0.37
CA ARG A 26 20.80 5.01 -0.74
C ARG A 26 20.25 3.64 -1.11
N ARG A 27 18.92 3.48 -1.27
CA ARG A 27 18.29 2.20 -1.58
C ARG A 27 18.85 1.65 -2.90
N THR A 28 19.99 0.99 -2.85
CA THR A 28 20.57 0.22 -3.95
C THR A 28 20.05 -1.19 -3.85
N SER A 29 18.73 -1.36 -3.82
CA SER A 29 18.13 -2.64 -4.21
C SER A 29 18.12 -2.70 -5.74
N ARG A 30 19.31 -2.73 -6.33
CA ARG A 30 19.54 -3.19 -7.70
C ARG A 30 19.59 -4.72 -7.62
N THR A 31 18.44 -5.37 -7.72
CA THR A 31 18.43 -6.70 -8.34
C THR A 31 18.93 -6.52 -9.78
N ALA A 32 19.98 -7.25 -10.11
CA ALA A 32 20.77 -7.10 -11.32
C ALA A 32 19.93 -7.26 -12.61
N ALA A 33 19.43 -6.15 -13.16
CA ALA A 33 19.04 -5.98 -14.57
C ALA A 33 18.62 -4.51 -14.87
N HIS A 34 19.36 -3.53 -14.36
CA HIS A 34 19.18 -2.13 -14.80
C HIS A 34 20.47 -1.33 -14.56
N SER A 35 21.35 -1.30 -15.55
CA SER A 35 22.38 -0.26 -15.67
C SER A 35 21.73 0.98 -16.28
N VAL A 36 20.94 1.69 -15.49
CA VAL A 36 20.73 3.12 -15.70
C VAL A 36 21.75 3.82 -14.81
N ASN A 37 22.49 4.77 -15.39
CA ASN A 37 23.56 5.50 -14.74
C ASN A 37 23.02 6.19 -13.47
N ASP A 38 23.66 5.92 -12.33
CA ASP A 38 23.29 6.47 -11.01
C ASP A 38 23.70 7.95 -10.83
N ASP A 39 24.18 8.62 -11.89
CA ASP A 39 24.55 10.04 -11.93
C ASP A 39 23.46 10.96 -12.52
N ASP A 40 22.38 10.41 -13.08
CA ASP A 40 21.25 11.18 -13.62
C ASP A 40 20.08 11.21 -12.61
N ALA A 41 20.23 11.97 -11.51
CA ALA A 41 19.03 12.57 -10.94
C ALA A 41 18.45 13.51 -12.02
N PRO A 42 17.23 13.33 -12.52
CA PRO A 42 16.76 14.11 -13.66
C PRO A 42 16.79 15.59 -13.27
N ALA A 43 17.54 16.39 -14.02
CA ALA A 43 17.79 17.81 -13.79
C ALA A 43 16.50 18.62 -13.52
N GLU A 44 15.36 18.14 -14.00
CA GLU A 44 14.02 18.68 -13.76
C GLU A 44 13.57 18.66 -12.28
N LEU A 45 13.91 17.61 -11.52
CA LEU A 45 13.61 17.53 -10.08
C LEU A 45 14.48 18.53 -9.28
N GLU A 46 15.71 18.73 -9.72
CA GLU A 46 16.55 19.80 -9.16
C GLU A 46 16.04 21.18 -9.56
N GLU A 47 15.52 21.36 -10.77
CA GLU A 47 14.98 22.63 -11.25
C GLU A 47 13.75 23.09 -10.48
N SER A 48 12.79 22.18 -10.21
CA SER A 48 11.61 22.46 -9.37
C SER A 48 12.00 22.82 -7.94
N ALA A 49 12.88 22.03 -7.31
CA ALA A 49 13.42 22.32 -5.98
C ALA A 49 14.21 23.64 -5.96
N GLN A 50 14.97 23.95 -7.02
CA GLN A 50 15.68 25.21 -7.19
C GLN A 50 14.73 26.39 -7.38
N ALA A 51 13.65 26.24 -8.14
CA ALA A 51 12.62 27.27 -8.31
C ALA A 51 11.95 27.61 -6.97
N TRP A 52 11.67 26.58 -6.16
CA TRP A 52 11.18 26.77 -4.80
C TRP A 52 12.21 27.48 -3.91
N LEU A 53 13.48 27.06 -3.94
CA LEU A 53 14.57 27.71 -3.19
C LEU A 53 14.78 29.17 -3.60
N ARG A 54 14.62 29.50 -4.90
CA ARG A 54 14.65 30.89 -5.39
C ARG A 54 13.50 31.70 -4.80
N ARG A 55 12.31 31.12 -4.67
CA ARG A 55 11.15 31.78 -4.04
C ARG A 55 11.35 31.96 -2.53
N ALA A 56 11.84 30.93 -1.84
CA ALA A 56 12.17 30.98 -0.41
C ALA A 56 13.36 31.91 -0.11
N GLY A 57 14.30 32.06 -1.05
CA GLY A 57 15.48 32.92 -0.94
C GLY A 57 15.20 34.42 -1.03
N LYS A 58 13.99 34.82 -1.47
CA LYS A 58 13.57 36.24 -1.48
C LYS A 58 13.32 36.81 -0.09
N VAL A 59 13.08 35.94 0.90
CA VAL A 59 12.78 36.35 2.27
C VAL A 59 14.09 36.37 3.08
N LYS A 60 14.32 37.47 3.80
CA LYS A 60 15.51 37.64 4.65
C LYS A 60 15.47 36.65 5.81
N LEU A 61 16.65 36.11 6.14
CA LEU A 61 16.84 35.32 7.35
C LEU A 61 16.65 36.22 8.58
N LEU A 62 15.93 35.70 9.56
CA LEU A 62 15.67 36.41 10.81
C LEU A 62 16.86 36.25 11.76
N THR A 63 17.11 37.32 12.50
CA THR A 63 17.96 37.31 13.69
C THR A 63 17.19 36.74 14.89
N HIS A 64 17.91 36.35 15.94
CA HIS A 64 17.28 35.79 17.14
C HIS A 64 16.30 36.78 17.82
N ASP A 65 16.61 38.08 17.80
CA ASP A 65 15.72 39.09 18.37
C ASP A 65 14.48 39.32 17.51
N GLU A 66 14.60 39.20 16.18
CA GLU A 66 13.45 39.24 15.26
C GLU A 66 12.55 38.01 15.45
N GLU A 67 13.12 36.81 15.63
CA GLU A 67 12.38 35.58 15.98
C GLU A 67 11.53 35.80 17.25
N LYS A 68 12.13 36.38 18.30
CA LYS A 68 11.42 36.71 19.56
C LYS A 68 10.31 37.73 19.36
N LYS A 69 10.57 38.81 18.63
CA LYS A 69 9.55 39.86 18.36
C LYS A 69 8.34 39.30 17.62
N LEU A 70 8.56 38.42 16.64
CA LEU A 70 7.48 37.75 15.91
C LEU A 70 6.70 36.79 16.82
N ALA A 71 7.40 36.01 17.65
CA ALA A 71 6.74 35.11 18.61
C ALA A 71 5.88 35.87 19.64
N ILE A 72 6.36 37.02 20.15
CA ILE A 72 5.57 37.89 21.04
C ILE A 72 4.34 38.43 20.32
N ARG A 73 4.47 38.89 19.06
CA ARG A 73 3.33 39.36 18.25
C ARG A 73 2.30 38.26 17.98
N MET A 74 2.71 36.99 17.98
CA MET A 74 1.78 35.86 17.88
C MET A 74 1.08 35.54 19.21
N GLU A 75 1.74 35.69 20.36
CA GLU A 75 1.15 35.44 21.69
C GLU A 75 0.23 36.60 22.13
N VAL A 76 0.63 37.85 21.86
CA VAL A 76 -0.11 39.07 22.21
C VAL A 76 -0.34 39.92 20.95
N PRO A 77 -1.25 39.48 20.05
CA PRO A 77 -1.47 40.16 18.79
C PRO A 77 -2.33 41.43 18.96
N GLN A 78 -2.06 42.46 18.16
CA GLN A 78 -2.92 43.65 18.12
C GLN A 78 -4.25 43.39 17.42
N SER A 79 -4.29 42.41 16.51
CA SER A 79 -5.48 41.94 15.79
C SER A 79 -5.27 40.51 15.31
N ALA A 80 -6.34 39.79 14.95
CA ALA A 80 -6.21 38.45 14.37
C ALA A 80 -5.32 38.43 13.12
N ARG A 81 -5.37 39.49 12.30
CA ARG A 81 -4.55 39.64 11.11
C ARG A 81 -3.06 39.84 11.44
N ASP A 82 -2.75 40.57 12.51
CA ASP A 82 -1.37 40.77 12.98
C ASP A 82 -0.73 39.45 13.44
N ALA A 83 -1.50 38.60 14.14
CA ALA A 83 -1.05 37.26 14.53
C ALA A 83 -0.72 36.39 13.31
N GLU A 84 -1.60 36.41 12.31
CA GLU A 84 -1.45 35.64 11.07
C GLU A 84 -0.27 36.14 10.24
N ASP A 85 -0.11 37.45 10.11
CA ASP A 85 1.03 38.06 9.41
C ASP A 85 2.35 37.71 10.10
N ALA A 86 2.43 37.78 11.44
CA ALA A 86 3.62 37.40 12.20
C ALA A 86 3.97 35.91 12.01
N LYS A 87 2.95 35.02 12.04
CA LYS A 87 3.09 33.59 11.76
C LYS A 87 3.62 33.36 10.34
N ASN A 88 3.04 34.02 9.35
CA ASN A 88 3.42 33.87 7.94
C ASN A 88 4.88 34.31 7.72
N VAL A 89 5.29 35.45 8.29
CA VAL A 89 6.69 35.90 8.22
C VAL A 89 7.63 34.87 8.86
N LEU A 90 7.31 34.36 10.05
CA LEU A 90 8.16 33.39 10.75
C LEU A 90 8.27 32.06 9.97
N VAL A 91 7.18 31.59 9.35
CA VAL A 91 7.19 30.41 8.47
C VAL A 91 8.04 30.68 7.23
N MET A 92 7.76 31.76 6.49
CA MET A 92 8.42 32.07 5.23
C MET A 92 9.94 32.25 5.38
N SER A 93 10.40 32.90 6.44
CA SER A 93 11.83 33.08 6.73
C SER A 93 12.56 31.77 7.03
N ASN A 94 11.85 30.72 7.43
CA ASN A 94 12.41 29.42 7.79
C ASN A 94 12.19 28.32 6.74
N LEU A 95 11.60 28.64 5.58
CA LEU A 95 11.41 27.68 4.48
C LEU A 95 12.73 27.05 4.00
N ARG A 96 13.84 27.81 4.02
CA ARG A 96 15.18 27.29 3.67
C ARG A 96 15.63 26.14 4.57
N LEU A 97 15.21 26.15 5.84
CA LEU A 97 15.49 25.06 6.79
C LEU A 97 14.74 23.80 6.41
N VAL A 98 13.49 23.92 5.93
CA VAL A 98 12.71 22.76 5.47
C VAL A 98 13.39 22.08 4.29
N ALA A 99 13.82 22.85 3.29
CA ALA A 99 14.52 22.31 2.13
C ALA A 99 15.84 21.61 2.51
N SER A 100 16.62 22.17 3.44
CA SER A 100 17.87 21.54 3.88
C SER A 100 17.64 20.24 4.66
N VAL A 101 16.54 20.15 5.42
CA VAL A 101 16.15 18.90 6.09
C VAL A 101 15.62 17.89 5.09
N ALA A 102 14.72 18.29 4.18
CA ALA A 102 14.06 17.42 3.20
C ALA A 102 15.05 16.77 2.22
N ARG A 103 16.12 17.47 1.84
CA ARG A 103 17.17 16.94 0.95
C ARG A 103 17.80 15.63 1.46
N ARG A 104 17.86 15.42 2.79
CA ARG A 104 18.37 14.16 3.37
C ARG A 104 17.44 12.96 3.19
N TYR A 105 16.18 13.19 2.84
CA TYR A 105 15.15 12.16 2.68
C TYR A 105 14.89 11.81 1.20
N LEU A 106 15.69 12.35 0.28
CA LEU A 106 15.65 11.96 -1.13
C LEU A 106 15.86 10.45 -1.29
N GLY A 107 15.22 9.84 -2.31
CA GLY A 107 15.34 8.41 -2.60
C GLY A 107 14.55 7.48 -1.67
N HIS A 108 13.69 8.01 -0.80
CA HIS A 108 12.84 7.22 0.11
C HIS A 108 11.43 6.93 -0.45
N GLY A 109 11.24 7.04 -1.77
CA GLY A 109 9.97 6.75 -2.46
C GLY A 109 8.97 7.90 -2.47
N MET A 110 9.39 9.12 -2.14
CA MET A 110 8.56 10.34 -2.19
C MET A 110 9.33 11.45 -2.94
N PRO A 111 8.68 12.19 -3.85
CA PRO A 111 9.26 13.36 -4.52
C PRO A 111 9.73 14.44 -3.53
N ILE A 112 10.69 15.27 -3.95
CA ILE A 112 11.25 16.31 -3.09
C ILE A 112 10.24 17.40 -2.77
N GLU A 113 9.35 17.70 -3.72
CA GLU A 113 8.26 18.65 -3.58
C GLU A 113 7.34 18.22 -2.44
N ASP A 114 6.93 16.96 -2.43
CA ASP A 114 6.05 16.39 -1.41
C ASP A 114 6.73 16.37 -0.04
N LEU A 115 8.00 15.97 0.03
CA LEU A 115 8.81 16.04 1.25
C LEU A 115 8.89 17.47 1.80
N MET A 116 9.03 18.47 0.93
CA MET A 116 9.09 19.88 1.32
C MET A 116 7.74 20.40 1.79
N GLN A 117 6.64 19.98 1.16
CA GLN A 117 5.29 20.35 1.58
C GLN A 117 4.95 19.77 2.95
N GLU A 118 5.23 18.49 3.17
CA GLU A 118 5.02 17.82 4.46
C GLU A 118 5.95 18.39 5.54
N GLY A 119 7.19 18.72 5.19
CA GLY A 119 8.11 19.44 6.06
C GLY A 119 7.61 20.84 6.42
N THR A 120 6.93 21.54 5.50
CA THR A 120 6.32 22.85 5.74
C THR A 120 5.12 22.74 6.69
N VAL A 121 4.31 21.68 6.57
CA VAL A 121 3.26 21.37 7.56
C VAL A 121 3.86 21.15 8.95
N GLY A 122 5.00 20.45 9.03
CA GLY A 122 5.77 20.31 10.27
C GLY A 122 6.26 21.65 10.83
N LEU A 123 6.83 22.51 9.97
CA LEU A 123 7.29 23.85 10.33
C LEU A 123 6.15 24.71 10.90
N ILE A 124 4.97 24.71 10.27
CA ILE A 124 3.82 25.48 10.75
C ILE A 124 3.43 25.05 12.17
N ARG A 125 3.41 23.74 12.46
CA ARG A 125 3.16 23.23 13.82
C ARG A 125 4.25 23.63 14.81
N ALA A 126 5.50 23.72 14.36
CA ALA A 126 6.60 24.22 15.18
C ALA A 126 6.40 25.68 15.55
N VAL A 127 5.99 26.51 14.59
CA VAL A 127 5.68 27.93 14.79
C VAL A 127 4.55 28.11 15.80
N GLU A 128 3.48 27.33 15.70
CA GLU A 128 2.33 27.39 16.63
C GLU A 128 2.68 27.03 18.09
N ARG A 129 3.72 26.23 18.29
CA ARG A 129 4.12 25.72 19.62
C ARG A 129 5.45 26.28 20.11
N PHE A 130 6.02 27.25 19.40
CA PHE A 130 7.31 27.81 19.73
C PHE A 130 7.21 28.70 20.97
N ASP A 131 8.02 28.41 21.98
CA ASP A 131 8.13 29.20 23.20
C ASP A 131 9.44 30.00 23.20
N TYR A 132 9.33 31.30 23.03
CA TYR A 132 10.48 32.21 23.02
C TYR A 132 11.08 32.46 24.42
N LYS A 133 10.33 32.16 25.50
CA LYS A 133 10.79 32.38 26.88
C LYS A 133 11.91 31.41 27.26
N LYS A 134 12.00 30.27 26.58
CA LYS A 134 13.06 29.26 26.76
C LYS A 134 14.43 29.70 26.23
N GLY A 135 14.52 30.78 25.45
CA GLY A 135 15.79 31.35 25.00
C GLY A 135 16.54 30.56 23.90
N TYR A 136 16.00 29.43 23.42
CA TYR A 136 16.58 28.69 22.31
C TYR A 136 16.26 29.33 20.94
N ARG A 137 17.13 29.09 19.95
CA ARG A 137 16.86 29.46 18.55
C ARG A 137 15.65 28.70 18.03
N PHE A 138 14.83 29.35 17.21
CA PHE A 138 13.67 28.71 16.59
C PHE A 138 14.06 27.49 15.75
N SER A 139 15.19 27.56 15.02
CA SER A 139 15.70 26.46 14.19
C SER A 139 15.94 25.16 14.96
N THR A 140 16.44 25.24 16.20
CA THR A 140 16.69 24.09 17.07
C THR A 140 15.38 23.32 17.34
N TYR A 141 14.31 24.04 17.63
CA TYR A 141 12.99 23.46 17.87
C TYR A 141 12.30 23.00 16.59
N ALA A 142 12.41 23.78 15.51
CA ALA A 142 11.73 23.52 14.25
C ALA A 142 12.23 22.25 13.55
N ILE A 143 13.54 21.95 13.62
CA ILE A 143 14.12 20.75 13.00
C ILE A 143 13.39 19.48 13.45
N TRP A 144 13.02 19.39 14.73
CA TRP A 144 12.31 18.24 15.29
C TRP A 144 10.96 18.00 14.61
N TRP A 145 10.16 19.05 14.50
CA TRP A 145 8.84 18.99 13.89
C TRP A 145 8.90 18.72 12.39
N ILE A 146 9.88 19.33 11.70
CA ILE A 146 10.10 19.10 10.27
C ILE A 146 10.47 17.63 10.03
N ARG A 147 11.47 17.09 10.75
CA ARG A 147 11.87 15.68 10.61
C ARG A 147 10.73 14.72 10.92
N ARG A 148 9.96 14.99 11.97
CA ARG A 148 8.82 14.15 12.36
C ARG A 148 7.72 14.15 11.30
N ALA A 149 7.39 15.31 10.74
CA ALA A 149 6.37 15.42 9.70
C ALA A 149 6.80 14.67 8.43
N ILE A 150 8.04 14.89 7.97
CA ILE A 150 8.60 14.22 6.79
C ILE A 150 8.66 12.70 7.00
N SER A 151 9.21 12.23 8.13
CA SER A 151 9.35 10.80 8.39
C SER A 151 7.99 10.11 8.47
N ARG A 152 6.99 10.78 9.04
CA ARG A 152 5.61 10.27 9.09
C ARG A 152 4.98 10.22 7.70
N ALA A 153 5.13 11.27 6.90
CA ALA A 153 4.60 11.30 5.55
C ALA A 153 5.20 10.18 4.68
N ILE A 154 6.51 9.94 4.79
CA ILE A 154 7.17 8.82 4.11
C ILE A 154 6.55 7.49 4.57
N ALA A 155 6.43 7.25 5.87
CA ALA A 155 5.83 6.01 6.38
C ALA A 155 4.37 5.82 5.91
N ASP A 156 3.64 6.92 5.77
CA ASP A 156 2.22 6.91 5.42
C ASP A 156 1.93 6.83 3.92
N GLN A 157 2.80 7.39 3.07
CA GLN A 157 2.51 7.67 1.66
C GLN A 157 3.58 7.17 0.66
N SER A 158 4.81 6.83 1.08
CA SER A 158 5.88 6.52 0.12
C SER A 158 5.74 5.17 -0.60
N ARG A 159 4.75 4.35 -0.19
CA ARG A 159 4.53 3.01 -0.75
C ARG A 159 3.21 2.96 -1.49
N LEU A 160 3.21 2.31 -2.66
CA LEU A 160 2.00 2.00 -3.43
C LEU A 160 0.98 1.20 -2.62
N ILE A 161 1.46 0.21 -1.86
CA ILE A 161 0.65 -0.53 -0.88
C ILE A 161 1.04 -0.04 0.51
N ARG A 162 0.12 0.70 1.14
CA ARG A 162 0.32 1.31 2.45
C ARG A 162 0.54 0.25 3.52
N LEU A 163 1.59 0.45 4.33
CA LEU A 163 1.84 -0.32 5.54
C LEU A 163 1.53 0.54 6.78
N PRO A 164 1.06 -0.04 7.88
CA PRO A 164 0.87 0.72 9.11
C PRO A 164 2.21 1.16 9.73
N VAL A 165 2.25 2.33 10.37
CA VAL A 165 3.47 2.98 10.89
C VAL A 165 4.35 2.07 11.76
N HIS A 166 3.76 1.27 12.65
CA HIS A 166 4.55 0.35 13.49
C HIS A 166 5.32 -0.74 12.69
N VAL A 167 4.86 -1.09 11.49
CA VAL A 167 5.53 -2.06 10.60
C VAL A 167 6.70 -1.38 9.94
N THR A 168 6.50 -0.18 9.38
CA THR A 168 7.57 0.61 8.75
C THR A 168 8.66 0.96 9.75
N ASP A 169 8.30 1.33 10.97
CA ASP A 169 9.25 1.58 12.07
C ASP A 169 10.07 0.34 12.40
N THR A 170 9.42 -0.83 12.41
CA THR A 170 10.10 -2.11 12.68
C THR A 170 11.03 -2.48 11.53
N LEU A 171 10.63 -2.28 10.27
CA LEU A 171 11.48 -2.48 9.10
C LEU A 171 12.70 -1.55 9.10
N GLY A 172 12.54 -0.29 9.50
CA GLY A 172 13.67 0.63 9.66
C GLY A 172 14.66 0.17 10.73
N ARG A 173 14.16 -0.30 11.89
CA ARG A 173 15.02 -0.88 12.94
C ARG A 173 15.76 -2.14 12.45
N ILE A 174 15.10 -2.98 11.67
CA ILE A 174 15.73 -4.16 11.02
C ILE A 174 16.85 -3.69 10.10
N ASN A 175 16.64 -2.68 9.27
CA ASN A 175 17.66 -2.14 8.35
C ASN A 175 18.87 -1.56 9.09
N LYS A 176 18.63 -0.79 10.15
CA LYS A 176 19.70 -0.23 10.99
C LYS A 176 20.51 -1.33 11.67
N THR A 177 19.84 -2.30 12.29
CA THR A 177 20.50 -3.43 12.95
C THR A 177 21.28 -4.28 11.97
N ARG A 178 20.74 -4.50 10.76
CA ARG A 178 21.44 -5.16 9.67
C ARG A 178 22.71 -4.41 9.24
N GLY A 179 22.67 -3.08 9.16
CA GLY A 179 23.84 -2.24 8.90
C GLY A 179 24.92 -2.37 9.99
N ASN A 180 24.52 -2.23 11.25
CA ASN A 180 25.41 -2.37 12.41
C ASN A 180 26.05 -3.77 12.49
N LEU A 181 25.27 -4.82 12.24
CA LEU A 181 25.78 -6.19 12.22
C LEU A 181 26.72 -6.42 11.04
N ARG A 182 26.42 -5.84 9.87
CA ARG A 182 27.31 -5.91 8.70
C ARG A 182 28.67 -5.29 8.97
N GLU A 183 28.70 -4.14 9.64
CA GLU A 183 29.95 -3.49 10.06
C GLU A 183 30.73 -4.34 11.07
N LYS A 184 30.05 -4.88 12.10
CA LYS A 184 30.68 -5.72 13.12
C LYS A 184 31.20 -7.06 12.60
N LEU A 185 30.47 -7.69 11.67
CA LEU A 185 30.78 -9.03 11.17
C LEU A 185 31.64 -9.02 9.90
N GLY A 186 31.76 -7.89 9.21
CA GLY A 186 32.42 -7.78 7.91
C GLY A 186 31.71 -8.55 6.78
N ARG A 187 30.49 -9.05 7.02
CA ARG A 187 29.65 -9.80 6.07
C ARG A 187 28.18 -9.50 6.28
N GLN A 188 27.32 -9.91 5.34
CA GLN A 188 25.87 -9.84 5.54
C GLN A 188 25.46 -10.74 6.73
N PRO A 189 24.63 -10.24 7.68
CA PRO A 189 24.14 -11.05 8.77
C PRO A 189 23.14 -12.10 8.27
N THR A 190 23.13 -13.25 8.91
CA THR A 190 22.13 -14.29 8.66
C THR A 190 20.77 -13.89 9.27
N ARG A 191 19.69 -14.56 8.84
CA ARG A 191 18.35 -14.31 9.39
C ARG A 191 18.29 -14.57 10.89
N SER A 192 18.98 -15.61 11.37
CA SER A 192 19.05 -15.97 12.78
C SER A 192 19.73 -14.89 13.61
N GLU A 193 20.93 -14.44 13.20
CA GLU A 193 21.67 -13.36 13.87
C GLU A 193 20.88 -12.06 13.92
N LEU A 194 20.15 -11.74 12.85
CA LEU A 194 19.31 -10.54 12.79
C LEU A 194 18.07 -10.66 13.69
N ALA A 195 17.45 -11.84 13.76
CA ALA A 195 16.30 -12.11 14.63
C ALA A 195 16.69 -12.05 16.11
N GLU A 196 17.85 -12.62 16.47
CA GLU A 196 18.42 -12.57 17.81
C GLU A 196 18.74 -11.12 18.23
N ALA A 197 19.42 -10.35 17.38
CA ALA A 197 19.73 -8.95 17.64
C ALA A 197 18.47 -8.06 17.77
N MET A 198 17.39 -8.44 17.08
CA MET A 198 16.09 -7.75 17.14
C MET A 198 15.16 -8.31 18.22
N THR A 199 15.58 -9.31 19.00
CA THR A 199 14.79 -9.99 20.05
C THR A 199 13.42 -10.47 19.54
N MET A 200 13.39 -11.10 18.37
CA MET A 200 12.16 -11.64 17.76
C MET A 200 12.39 -13.01 17.12
N THR A 201 11.32 -13.73 16.80
CA THR A 201 11.40 -15.03 16.11
C THR A 201 11.76 -14.86 14.63
N GLU A 202 12.45 -15.85 14.06
CA GLU A 202 12.78 -15.87 12.62
C GLU A 202 11.53 -15.88 11.72
N GLU A 203 10.45 -16.51 12.19
CA GLU A 203 9.15 -16.54 11.52
C GLU A 203 8.58 -15.13 11.39
N LYS A 204 8.55 -14.37 12.50
CA LYS A 204 8.05 -13.00 12.53
C LYS A 204 8.92 -12.06 11.67
N LEU A 205 10.24 -12.25 11.72
CA LEU A 205 11.16 -11.52 10.84
C LEU A 205 10.86 -11.82 9.37
N SER A 206 10.63 -13.09 9.03
CA SER A 206 10.32 -13.51 7.67
C SER A 206 8.99 -12.95 7.17
N GLU A 207 7.96 -12.91 8.02
CA GLU A 207 6.67 -12.30 7.71
C GLU A 207 6.81 -10.80 7.41
N LEU A 208 7.52 -10.07 8.28
CA LEU A 208 7.79 -8.64 8.09
C LEU A 208 8.55 -8.37 6.78
N LEU A 209 9.56 -9.18 6.47
CA LEU A 209 10.33 -9.04 5.24
C LEU A 209 9.51 -9.35 3.98
N ARG A 210 8.56 -10.30 4.04
CA ARG A 210 7.62 -10.56 2.93
C ARG A 210 6.69 -9.37 2.69
N GLY A 211 6.13 -8.78 3.76
CA GLY A 211 5.31 -7.58 3.65
C GLY A 211 6.07 -6.34 3.15
N ALA A 212 7.40 -6.35 3.27
CA ALA A 212 8.27 -5.27 2.80
C ALA A 212 8.59 -5.35 1.30
N ILE A 213 8.16 -6.39 0.57
CA ILE A 213 8.38 -6.47 -0.88
C ILE A 213 7.64 -5.32 -1.58
N GLU A 214 8.31 -4.66 -2.52
CA GLU A 214 7.68 -3.62 -3.34
C GLU A 214 7.12 -4.22 -4.62
N PRO A 215 5.93 -3.78 -5.05
CA PRO A 215 5.37 -4.23 -6.30
C PRO A 215 6.25 -3.76 -7.47
N MET A 216 6.40 -4.63 -8.46
CA MET A 216 7.09 -4.31 -9.71
C MET A 216 6.07 -3.84 -10.76
N SER A 217 6.53 -3.05 -11.73
CA SER A 217 5.68 -2.62 -12.83
C SER A 217 5.47 -3.75 -13.83
N LEU A 218 4.22 -3.94 -14.28
CA LEU A 218 3.91 -4.87 -15.37
C LEU A 218 4.42 -4.37 -16.73
N GLU A 219 4.68 -3.06 -16.83
CA GLU A 219 5.26 -2.43 -18.02
C GLU A 219 6.78 -2.56 -18.09
N THR A 220 7.41 -3.17 -17.08
CA THR A 220 8.86 -3.41 -17.11
C THR A 220 9.20 -4.28 -18.32
N PRO A 221 10.05 -3.80 -19.25
CA PRO A 221 10.46 -4.58 -20.42
C PRO A 221 11.34 -5.75 -19.97
N ILE A 222 11.19 -6.88 -20.66
CA ILE A 222 11.90 -8.14 -20.43
C ILE A 222 12.54 -8.56 -21.75
N GLY A 223 13.79 -9.02 -21.68
CA GLY A 223 14.59 -9.44 -22.84
C GLY A 223 15.60 -8.39 -23.30
N GLU A 224 16.57 -8.80 -24.12
CA GLU A 224 17.66 -7.93 -24.60
C GLU A 224 17.17 -6.86 -25.59
N GLU A 225 16.13 -7.16 -26.36
CA GLU A 225 15.56 -6.26 -27.39
C GLU A 225 14.36 -5.45 -26.87
N GLY A 226 13.93 -5.66 -25.61
CA GLY A 226 12.85 -4.89 -24.98
C GLY A 226 11.46 -5.07 -25.62
N GLU A 227 11.28 -6.07 -26.47
CA GLU A 227 10.01 -6.30 -27.19
C GLU A 227 8.90 -6.88 -26.32
N SER A 228 9.25 -7.57 -25.22
CA SER A 228 8.28 -8.20 -24.32
C SER A 228 8.17 -7.43 -23.01
N ARG A 229 6.97 -7.39 -22.42
CA ARG A 229 6.73 -6.80 -21.10
C ARG A 229 6.48 -7.88 -20.06
N LEU A 230 6.66 -7.55 -18.78
CA LEU A 230 6.30 -8.46 -17.68
C LEU A 230 4.82 -8.87 -17.74
N ALA A 231 3.94 -7.96 -18.16
CA ALA A 231 2.51 -8.22 -18.35
C ALA A 231 2.24 -9.41 -19.29
N ASP A 232 3.03 -9.54 -20.35
CA ASP A 232 2.80 -10.54 -21.42
C ASP A 232 3.09 -11.97 -20.95
N LEU A 233 3.84 -12.12 -19.85
CA LEU A 233 4.20 -13.41 -19.26
C LEU A 233 3.18 -13.90 -18.23
N ILE A 234 2.23 -13.06 -17.82
CA ILE A 234 1.26 -13.42 -16.78
C ILE A 234 0.05 -14.11 -17.45
N PRO A 235 -0.20 -15.39 -17.16
CA PRO A 235 -1.35 -16.09 -17.73
C PRO A 235 -2.66 -15.51 -17.19
N ALA A 236 -3.59 -15.21 -18.08
CA ALA A 236 -4.95 -14.84 -17.72
C ALA A 236 -5.67 -16.07 -17.13
N THR A 237 -5.79 -16.12 -15.81
CA THR A 237 -6.40 -17.26 -15.10
C THR A 237 -7.93 -17.28 -15.29
N ASP A 238 -8.53 -16.12 -15.55
CA ASP A 238 -9.98 -15.96 -15.74
C ASP A 238 -10.42 -16.05 -17.21
N ALA A 239 -9.48 -16.24 -18.14
CA ALA A 239 -9.83 -16.45 -19.54
C ALA A 239 -10.56 -17.79 -19.66
N GLN A 240 -11.84 -17.74 -20.04
CA GLN A 240 -12.63 -18.93 -20.32
C GLN A 240 -11.90 -19.73 -21.40
N ASN A 241 -11.47 -20.94 -21.06
CA ASN A 241 -10.87 -21.84 -22.03
C ASN A 241 -11.93 -22.14 -23.11
N PRO A 242 -11.68 -21.80 -24.40
CA PRO A 242 -12.67 -22.01 -25.46
C PRO A 242 -13.13 -23.46 -25.57
N VAL A 243 -12.24 -24.41 -25.24
CA VAL A 243 -12.57 -25.84 -25.18
C VAL A 243 -13.53 -26.11 -24.02
N ALA A 244 -13.30 -25.53 -22.84
CA ALA A 244 -14.18 -25.70 -21.68
C ALA A 244 -15.57 -25.08 -21.91
N GLU A 245 -15.66 -23.95 -22.60
CA GLU A 245 -16.94 -23.34 -22.93
C GLU A 245 -17.69 -24.15 -24.01
N ALA A 246 -16.97 -24.63 -25.03
CA ALA A 246 -17.55 -25.51 -26.04
C ALA A 246 -18.03 -26.85 -25.45
N THR A 247 -17.29 -27.46 -24.53
CA THR A 247 -17.73 -28.69 -23.85
C THR A 247 -18.92 -28.43 -22.95
N LYS A 248 -18.97 -27.30 -22.25
CA LYS A 248 -20.14 -26.90 -21.45
C LYS A 248 -21.38 -26.66 -22.32
N GLY A 249 -21.23 -26.03 -23.48
CA GLY A 249 -22.28 -25.88 -24.47
C GLY A 249 -22.79 -27.23 -24.99
N ALA A 250 -21.88 -28.09 -25.44
CA ALA A 250 -22.21 -29.44 -25.91
C ALA A 250 -22.89 -30.29 -24.82
N LEU A 251 -22.44 -30.18 -23.56
CA LEU A 251 -23.06 -30.84 -22.42
C LEU A 251 -24.48 -30.35 -22.20
N ARG A 252 -24.73 -29.04 -22.33
CA ARG A 252 -26.08 -28.45 -22.21
C ARG A 252 -27.01 -28.97 -23.31
N ASP A 253 -26.53 -29.02 -24.55
CA ASP A 253 -27.33 -29.50 -25.69
C ASP A 253 -27.68 -30.99 -25.55
N GLU A 254 -26.71 -31.83 -25.20
CA GLU A 254 -26.94 -33.26 -24.99
C GLU A 254 -27.86 -33.51 -23.77
N LEU A 255 -27.76 -32.67 -22.74
CA LEU A 255 -28.66 -32.69 -21.58
C LEU A 255 -30.08 -32.29 -21.96
N MET A 256 -30.27 -31.26 -22.79
CA MET A 256 -31.60 -30.86 -23.30
C MET A 256 -32.24 -31.97 -24.15
N LEU A 257 -31.47 -32.61 -25.02
CA LEU A 257 -31.91 -33.78 -25.79
C LEU A 257 -32.30 -34.96 -24.89
N ALA A 258 -31.58 -35.19 -23.80
CA ALA A 258 -31.92 -36.22 -22.82
C ALA A 258 -33.22 -35.90 -22.05
N LEU A 259 -33.52 -34.62 -21.83
CA LEU A 259 -34.75 -34.18 -21.17
C LEU A 259 -36.00 -34.28 -22.06
N GLU A 260 -35.86 -34.23 -23.39
CA GLU A 260 -37.00 -34.40 -24.31
C GLU A 260 -37.66 -35.79 -24.24
N ASP A 261 -36.91 -36.79 -23.78
CA ASP A 261 -37.40 -38.16 -23.60
C ASP A 261 -38.33 -38.32 -22.38
N LEU A 262 -38.36 -37.33 -21.49
CA LEU A 262 -39.20 -37.30 -20.30
C LEU A 262 -40.60 -36.78 -20.66
N THR A 263 -41.59 -37.13 -19.84
CA THR A 263 -42.89 -36.48 -19.95
C THR A 263 -42.77 -34.99 -19.60
N THR A 264 -43.64 -34.13 -20.13
CA THR A 264 -43.61 -32.67 -19.87
C THR A 264 -43.48 -32.35 -18.38
N ARG A 265 -44.28 -33.02 -17.54
CA ARG A 265 -44.23 -32.88 -16.07
C ARG A 265 -42.90 -33.33 -15.44
N GLU A 266 -42.28 -34.39 -15.96
CA GLU A 266 -40.98 -34.85 -15.45
C GLU A 266 -39.86 -33.89 -15.87
N LYS A 267 -39.91 -33.38 -17.10
CA LYS A 267 -38.98 -32.38 -17.62
C LYS A 267 -39.04 -31.08 -16.80
N ASP A 268 -40.24 -30.56 -16.53
CA ASP A 268 -40.44 -29.32 -15.76
C ASP A 268 -39.92 -29.44 -14.32
N VAL A 269 -40.14 -30.59 -13.66
CA VAL A 269 -39.60 -30.86 -12.31
C VAL A 269 -38.07 -30.83 -12.33
N VAL A 270 -37.43 -31.47 -13.32
CA VAL A 270 -35.95 -31.53 -13.40
C VAL A 270 -35.35 -30.16 -13.76
N LEU A 271 -35.98 -29.42 -14.70
CA LEU A 271 -35.54 -28.06 -15.06
C LEU A 271 -35.53 -27.13 -13.85
N LEU A 272 -36.67 -27.02 -13.16
CA LEU A 272 -36.85 -26.13 -12.01
C LEU A 272 -36.00 -26.55 -10.80
N ARG A 273 -35.83 -27.87 -10.60
CA ARG A 273 -35.07 -28.40 -9.45
C ARG A 273 -33.57 -28.12 -9.56
N TYR A 274 -33.03 -28.22 -10.77
CA TYR A 274 -31.59 -28.06 -11.03
C TYR A 274 -31.22 -26.71 -11.66
N GLY A 275 -32.18 -25.81 -11.91
CA GLY A 275 -31.92 -24.49 -12.47
C GLY A 275 -31.45 -24.52 -13.93
N LEU A 276 -31.89 -25.54 -14.69
CA LEU A 276 -31.43 -25.76 -16.07
C LEU A 276 -32.11 -24.80 -17.07
N ASP A 277 -33.13 -24.08 -16.62
CA ASP A 277 -33.83 -23.01 -17.33
C ASP A 277 -33.08 -21.67 -17.26
N GLY A 278 -32.00 -21.59 -16.48
CA GLY A 278 -31.19 -20.38 -16.28
C GLY A 278 -31.43 -19.68 -14.94
N ASP A 279 -32.35 -20.19 -14.12
CA ASP A 279 -32.60 -19.72 -12.76
C ASP A 279 -31.79 -20.51 -11.71
N GLU A 280 -31.78 -20.06 -10.46
CA GLU A 280 -31.23 -20.82 -9.34
C GLU A 280 -32.02 -22.12 -9.08
N PRO A 281 -31.35 -23.19 -8.63
CA PRO A 281 -32.01 -24.46 -8.29
C PRO A 281 -33.03 -24.28 -7.17
N ARG A 282 -34.28 -24.67 -7.43
CA ARG A 282 -35.40 -24.50 -6.50
C ARG A 282 -35.58 -25.69 -5.56
N THR A 283 -36.09 -25.48 -4.35
CA THR A 283 -36.41 -26.56 -3.40
C THR A 283 -37.62 -27.38 -3.84
N LEU A 284 -37.76 -28.62 -3.34
CA LEU A 284 -38.93 -29.47 -3.66
C LEU A 284 -40.27 -28.82 -3.32
N GLU A 285 -40.30 -27.95 -2.31
CA GLU A 285 -41.49 -27.24 -1.87
C GLU A 285 -41.83 -26.08 -2.81
N GLU A 286 -40.83 -25.34 -3.29
CA GLU A 286 -41.00 -24.28 -4.29
C GLU A 286 -41.41 -24.83 -5.65
N VAL A 287 -40.80 -25.94 -6.08
CA VAL A 287 -41.19 -26.66 -7.31
C VAL A 287 -42.62 -27.19 -7.17
N GLY A 288 -43.00 -27.69 -5.99
CA GLY A 288 -44.36 -28.17 -5.70
C GLY A 288 -45.39 -27.04 -5.77
N ARG A 289 -45.06 -25.86 -5.25
CA ARG A 289 -45.90 -24.66 -5.35
C ARG A 289 -46.07 -24.22 -6.81
N ALA A 290 -45.01 -24.24 -7.61
CA ALA A 290 -45.05 -23.85 -9.02
C ALA A 290 -45.87 -24.80 -9.90
N LEU A 291 -45.85 -26.10 -9.59
CA LEU A 291 -46.54 -27.15 -10.37
C LEU A 291 -47.88 -27.60 -9.74
N GLU A 292 -48.35 -26.89 -8.70
CA GLU A 292 -49.57 -27.18 -7.94
C GLU A 292 -49.66 -28.64 -7.43
N VAL A 293 -48.55 -29.17 -6.93
CA VAL A 293 -48.44 -30.53 -6.39
C VAL A 293 -47.75 -30.54 -5.03
N THR A 294 -48.01 -31.58 -4.24
CA THR A 294 -47.36 -31.74 -2.94
C THR A 294 -45.86 -31.97 -3.08
N ARG A 295 -45.09 -31.53 -2.08
CA ARG A 295 -43.64 -31.78 -2.00
C ARG A 295 -43.26 -33.24 -2.23
N GLU A 296 -44.00 -34.17 -1.62
CA GLU A 296 -43.73 -35.61 -1.77
C GLU A 296 -44.03 -36.09 -3.19
N ARG A 297 -45.03 -35.50 -3.86
CA ARG A 297 -45.31 -35.82 -5.26
C ARG A 297 -44.19 -35.36 -6.19
N VAL A 298 -43.59 -34.18 -5.96
CA VAL A 298 -42.40 -33.72 -6.70
C VAL A 298 -41.25 -34.71 -6.53
N ARG A 299 -40.98 -35.17 -5.30
CA ARG A 299 -39.93 -36.16 -5.00
C ARG A 299 -40.12 -37.48 -5.76
N GLN A 300 -41.38 -37.95 -5.84
CA GLN A 300 -41.71 -39.16 -6.62
C GLN A 300 -41.44 -38.97 -8.12
N ILE A 301 -41.84 -37.82 -8.67
CA ILE A 301 -41.63 -37.49 -10.08
C ILE A 301 -40.14 -37.34 -10.39
N GLU A 302 -39.37 -36.66 -9.53
CA GLU A 302 -37.91 -36.52 -9.62
C GLU A 302 -37.23 -37.91 -9.64
N THR A 303 -37.60 -38.79 -8.71
CA THR A 303 -37.03 -40.15 -8.62
C THR A 303 -37.34 -40.96 -9.89
N SER A 304 -38.57 -40.87 -10.39
CA SER A 304 -38.98 -41.49 -11.67
C SER A 304 -38.16 -40.97 -12.84
N ALA A 305 -38.03 -39.64 -12.96
CA ALA A 305 -37.29 -38.96 -14.02
C ALA A 305 -35.80 -39.34 -14.02
N LEU A 306 -35.14 -39.28 -12.87
CA LEU A 306 -33.74 -39.68 -12.71
C LEU A 306 -33.51 -41.17 -13.01
N THR A 307 -34.47 -42.03 -12.65
CA THR A 307 -34.41 -43.47 -12.97
C THR A 307 -34.52 -43.71 -14.47
N LYS A 308 -35.40 -42.97 -15.17
CA LYS A 308 -35.53 -43.04 -16.63
C LYS A 308 -34.28 -42.53 -17.35
N LEU A 309 -33.71 -41.41 -16.88
CA LEU A 309 -32.45 -40.87 -17.41
C LEU A 309 -31.28 -41.84 -17.23
N ARG A 310 -31.20 -42.54 -16.08
CA ARG A 310 -30.15 -43.54 -15.79
C ARG A 310 -30.22 -44.81 -16.65
N LYS A 311 -31.42 -45.24 -17.07
CA LYS A 311 -31.61 -46.52 -17.77
C LYS A 311 -31.33 -46.45 -19.28
N ARG A 312 -31.18 -45.26 -19.86
CA ARG A 312 -30.99 -45.11 -21.31
C ARG A 312 -29.51 -45.05 -21.71
N SER A 313 -29.24 -45.55 -22.91
CA SER A 313 -27.91 -45.62 -23.57
C SER A 313 -27.21 -44.26 -23.74
N ARG A 314 -27.91 -43.14 -23.53
CA ARG A 314 -27.39 -41.76 -23.61
C ARG A 314 -26.56 -41.32 -22.39
N THR A 315 -26.59 -42.07 -21.28
CA THR A 315 -25.68 -41.83 -20.13
C THR A 315 -24.20 -41.96 -20.53
N ARG A 316 -23.91 -42.69 -21.61
CA ARG A 316 -22.53 -42.87 -22.09
C ARG A 316 -21.96 -41.58 -22.69
N ARG A 317 -22.71 -40.87 -23.54
CA ARG A 317 -22.27 -39.60 -24.14
C ARG A 317 -22.13 -38.49 -23.11
N LEU A 318 -23.06 -38.40 -22.15
CA LEU A 318 -22.94 -37.46 -21.03
C LEU A 318 -21.72 -37.77 -20.14
N ARG A 319 -21.36 -39.05 -19.95
CA ARG A 319 -20.11 -39.42 -19.27
C ARG A 319 -18.86 -39.07 -20.07
N GLU A 320 -18.88 -39.26 -21.39
CA GLU A 320 -17.76 -38.91 -22.29
C GLU A 320 -17.50 -37.38 -22.30
N LEU A 321 -18.52 -36.55 -22.07
CA LEU A 321 -18.38 -35.08 -21.98
C LEU A 321 -18.01 -34.57 -20.56
N LEU A 322 -18.07 -35.44 -19.55
CA LEU A 322 -17.74 -35.13 -18.15
C LEU A 322 -16.34 -35.59 -17.74
N SER A 323 -15.66 -36.37 -18.58
CA SER A 323 -14.25 -36.79 -18.41
C SER A 323 -13.29 -35.78 -19.01
#